data_AF-A0A9R1S0M3-F1
#
_entry.id   AF-A0A9R1S0M3-F1
#
_cell.length_a   1.000
_cell.length_b   1.000
_cell.length_c   1.000
_cell.angle_alpha   90.00
_cell.angle_beta   90.00
_cell.angle_gamma   90.00
#
_symmetry.space_group_name_H-M   'P 1'
#
loop_
_entity.id
_entity.type
_entity.pdbx_description
1 polymer ?
#
loop_
_entity_poly.entity_id
_entity_poly.type
_entity_poly.pdbx_seq_one_letter_code
_entity_poly.pdbx_strand_id
1 'polypeptide(L)'
;MLRSRFEAIPTAFGKHLVPRHGSQPKRREREKEDKNLHIDKFSDIWNAFIISLRDEDLINNRERDLLIVPSSAGDTSVFQWPPFLLASKIPIALDMAKSVKKRDEELRKRINQDPYTFYAVIECYETLLNILYSLMAETSDKKVVDRIRESLEDSIERQSLVREFRLDELPQLSAKFDKLLTLLLKTEEEHDTTIKTQIANLLQDTMEIITQDIMKNGQGILKDENRDNQLFANLNLDSIKDEAWREKCVRLQLLLTTKESAIYVPTNLEARRRITFFANSLFMKMPRAPQVRSMMSFR
;
A
#
# COMPACT_ATOMS: atom_id res chain seq x y z
N MET A 1 -11.10 -19.53 1.69
CA MET A 1 -11.60 -19.64 0.29
C MET A 1 -11.45 -18.33 -0.49
N LEU A 2 -11.83 -17.17 0.06
CA LEU A 2 -11.68 -15.87 -0.63
C LEU A 2 -10.21 -15.53 -0.94
N ARG A 3 -9.33 -15.53 0.07
CA ARG A 3 -7.89 -15.20 -0.08
C ARG A 3 -7.18 -15.99 -1.17
N SER A 4 -7.35 -17.32 -1.20
CA SER A 4 -6.71 -18.21 -2.18
C SER A 4 -7.22 -18.06 -3.61
N ARG A 5 -8.40 -17.45 -3.80
CA ARG A 5 -9.01 -17.27 -5.12
C ARG A 5 -9.03 -15.80 -5.56
N PHE A 6 -8.68 -14.87 -4.67
CA PHE A 6 -8.87 -13.44 -4.93
C PHE A 6 -8.09 -12.98 -6.15
N GLU A 7 -6.87 -13.49 -6.37
CA GLU A 7 -6.08 -13.18 -7.56
C GLU A 7 -6.82 -13.48 -8.88
N ALA A 8 -7.64 -14.54 -8.90
CA ALA A 8 -8.42 -14.93 -10.08
C ALA A 8 -9.70 -14.10 -10.26
N ILE A 9 -10.18 -13.42 -9.21
CA ILE A 9 -11.46 -12.69 -9.21
C ILE A 9 -11.45 -11.51 -10.19
N PRO A 10 -10.50 -10.54 -10.14
CA PRO A 10 -10.46 -9.43 -11.09
C PRO A 10 -10.38 -9.90 -12.54
N THR A 11 -9.61 -10.97 -12.79
CA THR A 11 -9.47 -11.54 -14.12
C THR A 11 -10.77 -12.20 -14.61
N ALA A 12 -11.48 -12.94 -13.75
CA ALA A 12 -12.77 -13.53 -14.07
C ALA A 12 -13.82 -12.45 -14.31
N PHE A 13 -13.83 -11.42 -13.46
CA PHE A 13 -14.70 -10.26 -13.58
C PHE A 13 -14.54 -9.59 -14.97
N GLY A 14 -13.32 -9.25 -15.35
CA GLY A 14 -13.03 -8.67 -16.66
C GLY A 14 -13.46 -9.54 -17.84
N LYS A 15 -13.31 -10.87 -17.73
CA LYS A 15 -13.71 -11.81 -18.79
C LYS A 15 -15.23 -11.94 -18.96
N HIS A 16 -15.98 -11.85 -17.87
CA HIS A 16 -17.41 -12.18 -17.85
C HIS A 16 -18.32 -10.95 -17.88
N LEU A 17 -17.87 -9.83 -17.32
CA LEU A 17 -18.73 -8.66 -17.05
C LEU A 17 -18.27 -7.38 -17.74
N VAL A 18 -17.04 -7.30 -18.25
CA VAL A 18 -16.56 -6.14 -19.02
C VAL A 18 -16.74 -6.40 -20.52
N PRO A 19 -17.54 -5.59 -21.24
CA PRO A 19 -17.71 -5.73 -22.69
C PRO A 19 -16.38 -5.51 -23.42
N ARG A 20 -16.05 -6.41 -24.35
CA ARG A 20 -14.90 -6.22 -25.25
C ARG A 20 -15.27 -5.32 -26.42
N HIS A 21 -14.56 -4.21 -26.57
CA HIS A 21 -14.64 -3.40 -27.79
C HIS A 21 -13.80 -4.05 -28.91
N GLY A 22 -14.47 -4.63 -29.92
CA GLY A 22 -13.89 -4.86 -31.25
C GLY A 22 -12.87 -6.00 -31.41
N SER A 23 -13.15 -6.89 -32.36
CA SER A 23 -12.28 -7.98 -32.83
C SER A 23 -11.10 -7.47 -33.65
N GLN A 24 -9.96 -7.16 -33.01
CA GLN A 24 -8.68 -7.01 -33.72
C GLN A 24 -7.55 -7.80 -33.04
N PRO A 25 -6.52 -8.23 -33.81
CA PRO A 25 -5.44 -9.05 -33.26
C PRO A 25 -4.66 -8.27 -32.21
N LYS A 26 -4.37 -8.94 -31.10
CA LYS A 26 -3.81 -8.35 -29.88
C LYS A 26 -2.32 -8.06 -30.03
N ARG A 27 -1.95 -6.77 -30.01
CA ARG A 27 -0.58 -6.34 -29.67
C ARG A 27 -0.41 -6.43 -28.15
N ARG A 28 0.80 -6.80 -27.66
CA ARG A 28 1.11 -6.97 -26.22
C ARG A 28 0.78 -5.73 -25.37
N GLU A 29 0.87 -4.53 -25.94
CA GLU A 29 0.51 -3.27 -25.27
C GLU A 29 -0.99 -3.18 -25.00
N ARG A 30 -1.84 -3.50 -25.99
CA ARG A 30 -3.31 -3.55 -25.81
C ARG A 30 -3.74 -4.61 -24.79
N GLU A 31 -2.99 -5.70 -24.64
CA GLU A 31 -3.29 -6.71 -23.62
C GLU A 31 -3.02 -6.25 -22.19
N LYS A 32 -2.03 -5.36 -21.99
CA LYS A 32 -1.78 -4.73 -20.69
C LYS A 32 -2.82 -3.66 -20.40
N GLU A 33 -3.14 -2.83 -21.38
CA GLU A 33 -4.22 -1.82 -21.28
C GLU A 33 -5.58 -2.46 -20.96
N ASP A 34 -5.96 -3.54 -21.65
CA ASP A 34 -7.19 -4.29 -21.37
C ASP A 34 -7.20 -4.89 -19.96
N LYS A 35 -6.05 -5.37 -19.47
CA LYS A 35 -5.94 -5.92 -18.11
C LYS A 35 -6.11 -4.84 -17.05
N ASN A 36 -5.48 -3.68 -17.24
CA ASN A 36 -5.62 -2.55 -16.31
C ASN A 36 -7.07 -2.07 -16.29
N LEU A 37 -7.72 -1.91 -17.46
CA LEU A 37 -9.13 -1.55 -17.56
C LEU A 37 -10.05 -2.55 -16.83
N HIS A 38 -9.77 -3.85 -16.93
CA HIS A 38 -10.53 -4.87 -16.21
C HIS A 38 -10.35 -4.77 -14.69
N ILE A 39 -9.15 -4.45 -14.25
CA ILE A 39 -8.81 -4.30 -12.83
C ILE A 39 -9.47 -3.04 -12.28
N ASP A 40 -9.43 -1.92 -12.98
CA ASP A 40 -10.08 -0.67 -12.54
C ASP A 40 -11.58 -0.84 -12.40
N LYS A 41 -12.24 -1.39 -13.44
CA LYS A 41 -13.68 -1.68 -13.38
C LYS A 41 -14.03 -2.69 -12.29
N PHE A 42 -13.14 -3.64 -12.02
CA PHE A 42 -13.30 -4.55 -10.90
C PHE A 42 -13.22 -3.80 -9.56
N SER A 43 -12.20 -2.96 -9.36
CA SER A 43 -12.02 -2.15 -8.16
C SER A 43 -13.24 -1.27 -7.90
N ASP A 44 -13.78 -0.60 -8.92
CA ASP A 44 -14.97 0.24 -8.78
C ASP A 44 -16.17 -0.54 -8.25
N ILE A 45 -16.49 -1.69 -8.87
CA ILE A 45 -17.65 -2.51 -8.50
C ILE A 45 -17.43 -3.24 -7.18
N TRP A 46 -16.22 -3.72 -6.94
CA TRP A 46 -15.84 -4.34 -5.68
C TRP A 46 -15.95 -3.34 -4.52
N ASN A 47 -15.40 -2.14 -4.68
CA ASN A 47 -15.45 -1.12 -3.64
C ASN A 47 -16.88 -0.67 -3.38
N ALA A 48 -17.70 -0.47 -4.41
CA ALA A 48 -19.12 -0.18 -4.24
C ALA A 48 -19.86 -1.27 -3.45
N PHE A 49 -19.56 -2.54 -3.73
CA PHE A 49 -20.09 -3.67 -2.98
C PHE A 49 -19.61 -3.69 -1.52
N ILE A 50 -18.32 -3.41 -1.25
CA ILE A 50 -17.81 -3.33 0.12
C ILE A 50 -18.42 -2.16 0.89
N ILE A 51 -18.60 -1.00 0.23
CA ILE A 51 -19.27 0.17 0.81
C ILE A 51 -20.72 -0.16 1.16
N SER A 52 -21.46 -0.88 0.30
CA SER A 52 -22.83 -1.26 0.62
C SER A 52 -22.92 -2.17 1.86
N LEU A 53 -21.96 -3.09 2.05
CA LEU A 53 -21.89 -3.89 3.28
C LEU A 53 -21.63 -3.02 4.51
N ARG A 54 -20.86 -1.93 4.35
CA ARG A 54 -20.62 -0.99 5.44
C ARG A 54 -21.87 -0.18 5.76
N ASP A 55 -22.58 0.31 4.75
CA ASP A 55 -23.81 1.11 4.88
C ASP A 55 -24.96 0.30 5.51
N GLU A 56 -24.98 -1.02 5.29
CA GLU A 56 -25.91 -1.96 5.93
C GLU A 56 -25.47 -2.39 7.35
N ASP A 57 -24.42 -1.76 7.92
CA ASP A 57 -23.83 -2.09 9.22
C ASP A 57 -23.39 -3.56 9.36
N LEU A 58 -23.09 -4.24 8.24
CA LEU A 58 -22.61 -5.63 8.25
C LEU A 58 -21.12 -5.74 8.54
N ILE A 59 -20.35 -4.69 8.26
CA ILE A 59 -18.92 -4.61 8.52
C ILE A 59 -18.58 -3.27 9.18
N ASN A 60 -17.51 -3.20 9.97
CA ASN A 60 -17.04 -1.93 10.53
C ASN A 60 -16.07 -1.19 9.59
N ASN A 61 -15.71 0.06 9.93
CA ASN A 61 -14.79 0.89 9.13
C ASN A 61 -13.44 0.18 8.86
N ARG A 62 -12.88 -0.49 9.88
CA ARG A 62 -11.61 -1.20 9.74
C ARG A 62 -11.73 -2.39 8.77
N GLU A 63 -12.81 -3.16 8.85
CA GLU A 63 -13.07 -4.28 7.94
C GLU A 63 -13.30 -3.79 6.51
N ARG A 64 -14.01 -2.66 6.34
CA ARG A 64 -14.15 -1.98 5.04
C ARG A 64 -12.77 -1.64 4.47
N ASP A 65 -11.93 -0.93 5.22
CA ASP A 65 -10.62 -0.47 4.76
C ASP A 65 -9.66 -1.64 4.45
N LEU A 66 -9.81 -2.76 5.16
CA LEU A 66 -9.08 -4.00 4.87
C LEU A 66 -9.52 -4.67 3.56
N LEU A 67 -10.76 -4.46 3.12
CA LEU A 67 -11.37 -5.13 1.98
C LEU A 67 -11.32 -4.28 0.70
N ILE A 68 -11.25 -2.95 0.79
CA ILE A 68 -11.17 -2.05 -0.37
C ILE A 68 -9.92 -2.35 -1.24
N VAL A 69 -10.11 -2.26 -2.55
CA VAL A 69 -9.05 -2.34 -3.57
C VAL A 69 -8.80 -0.92 -4.08
N PRO A 70 -7.61 -0.32 -3.90
CA PRO A 70 -7.32 0.99 -4.47
C PRO A 70 -7.49 0.97 -6.00
N SER A 71 -7.98 2.07 -6.56
CA SER A 71 -7.99 2.27 -8.01
C SER A 71 -6.54 2.33 -8.52
N SER A 72 -6.23 1.75 -9.68
CA SER A 72 -4.84 1.59 -10.14
C SER A 72 -4.15 2.88 -10.62
N ALA A 73 -4.70 4.04 -10.25
CA ALA A 73 -4.23 5.35 -10.66
C ALA A 73 -2.91 5.74 -9.96
N GLY A 74 -1.80 5.28 -10.54
CA GLY A 74 -0.56 6.04 -10.66
C GLY A 74 0.33 6.26 -9.43
N ASP A 75 -0.10 5.91 -8.21
CA ASP A 75 0.67 6.25 -7.00
C ASP A 75 1.82 5.29 -6.68
N THR A 76 1.79 4.07 -7.21
CA THR A 76 2.80 3.02 -6.96
C THR A 76 3.14 2.26 -8.23
N SER A 77 4.35 1.69 -8.30
CA SER A 77 4.83 0.88 -9.43
C SER A 77 4.22 -0.52 -9.47
N VAL A 78 3.50 -0.91 -8.41
CA VAL A 78 2.95 -2.25 -8.21
C VAL A 78 1.43 -2.23 -8.03
N PHE A 79 0.79 -3.36 -8.33
CA PHE A 79 -0.65 -3.48 -8.08
C PHE A 79 -0.92 -3.53 -6.57
N GLN A 80 -1.79 -2.64 -6.10
CA GLN A 80 -2.15 -2.52 -4.69
C GLN A 80 -3.25 -3.51 -4.32
N TRP A 81 -2.85 -4.67 -3.79
CA TRP A 81 -3.80 -5.66 -3.30
C TRP A 81 -4.54 -5.16 -2.05
N PRO A 82 -5.80 -5.56 -1.81
CA PRO A 82 -6.49 -5.26 -0.56
C PRO A 82 -5.68 -5.64 0.69
N PRO A 83 -5.66 -4.82 1.75
CA PRO A 83 -4.80 -5.07 2.90
C PRO A 83 -5.04 -6.42 3.59
N PHE A 84 -6.25 -6.99 3.53
CA PHE A 84 -6.51 -8.32 4.08
C PHE A 84 -5.68 -9.44 3.42
N LEU A 85 -5.29 -9.29 2.14
CA LEU A 85 -4.40 -10.23 1.46
C LEU A 85 -2.94 -10.03 1.88
N LEU A 86 -2.59 -8.79 2.22
CA LEU A 86 -1.25 -8.35 2.62
C LEU A 86 -1.02 -8.46 4.15
N ALA A 87 -2.00 -8.97 4.88
CA ALA A 87 -1.92 -9.22 6.32
C ALA A 87 -0.66 -10.01 6.69
N SER A 88 0.06 -9.50 7.69
CA SER A 88 1.34 -9.98 8.20
C SER A 88 2.52 -9.99 7.23
N LYS A 89 2.37 -9.54 5.98
CA LYS A 89 3.46 -9.60 5.00
C LYS A 89 4.64 -8.70 5.36
N ILE A 90 4.38 -7.48 5.84
CA ILE A 90 5.45 -6.56 6.27
C ILE A 90 6.19 -7.09 7.51
N PRO A 91 5.53 -7.48 8.62
CA PRO A 91 6.22 -8.10 9.76
C PRO A 91 7.05 -9.33 9.38
N ILE A 92 6.53 -10.19 8.50
CA ILE A 92 7.26 -11.36 8.00
C ILE A 92 8.48 -10.93 7.18
N ALA A 93 8.35 -9.94 6.30
CA ALA A 93 9.46 -9.41 5.52
C ALA A 93 10.56 -8.79 6.40
N LEU A 94 10.19 -8.12 7.49
CA LEU A 94 11.13 -7.59 8.48
C LEU A 94 11.89 -8.71 9.21
N ASP A 95 11.20 -9.78 9.61
CA ASP A 95 11.85 -10.95 10.22
C ASP A 95 12.78 -11.68 9.24
N MET A 96 12.35 -11.82 7.98
CA MET A 96 13.21 -12.31 6.90
C MET A 96 14.47 -11.45 6.77
N ALA A 97 14.33 -10.13 6.73
CA ALA A 97 15.44 -9.18 6.59
C ALA A 97 16.43 -9.29 7.76
N LYS A 98 15.94 -9.39 9.00
CA LYS A 98 16.76 -9.58 10.21
C LYS A 98 17.64 -10.83 10.16
N SER A 99 17.15 -11.90 9.55
CA SER A 99 17.87 -13.18 9.50
C SER A 99 18.92 -13.27 8.37
N VAL A 100 18.88 -12.38 7.38
CA VAL A 100 19.83 -12.38 6.25
C VAL A 100 21.05 -11.53 6.58
N LYS A 101 22.24 -12.17 6.59
CA LYS A 101 23.48 -11.50 7.04
C LYS A 101 24.50 -11.19 5.94
N LYS A 102 24.40 -11.81 4.75
CA LYS A 102 25.53 -11.80 3.79
C LYS A 102 25.20 -11.61 2.31
N ARG A 103 23.99 -11.95 1.85
CA ARG A 103 23.67 -11.97 0.40
C ARG A 103 22.30 -11.38 0.10
N ASP A 104 22.28 -10.37 -0.75
CA ASP A 104 21.06 -9.74 -1.28
C ASP A 104 20.21 -10.72 -2.09
N GLU A 105 20.84 -11.64 -2.82
CA GLU A 105 20.15 -12.71 -3.55
C GLU A 105 19.27 -13.57 -2.64
N GLU A 106 19.73 -13.85 -1.42
CA GLU A 106 18.97 -14.63 -0.44
C GLU A 106 17.75 -13.85 0.04
N LEU A 107 17.92 -12.57 0.36
CA LEU A 107 16.83 -11.68 0.75
C LEU A 107 15.78 -11.59 -0.37
N ARG A 108 16.23 -11.30 -1.60
CA ARG A 108 15.37 -11.21 -2.78
C ARG A 108 14.63 -12.52 -3.04
N LYS A 109 15.30 -13.66 -2.90
CA LYS A 109 14.66 -14.98 -3.04
C LYS A 109 13.57 -15.18 -1.98
N ARG A 110 13.81 -14.81 -0.72
CA ARG A 110 12.82 -14.95 0.36
C ARG A 110 11.61 -14.02 0.19
N ILE A 111 11.83 -12.77 -0.18
CA ILE A 111 10.74 -11.82 -0.47
C ILE A 111 9.91 -12.31 -1.66
N ASN A 112 10.55 -12.84 -2.71
CA ASN A 112 9.87 -13.32 -3.92
C ASN A 112 9.24 -14.71 -3.80
N GLN A 113 9.38 -15.42 -2.67
CA GLN A 113 8.71 -16.71 -2.46
C GLN A 113 7.19 -16.57 -2.46
N ASP A 114 6.69 -15.45 -1.94
CA ASP A 114 5.28 -15.10 -1.93
C ASP A 114 5.09 -13.78 -2.68
N PRO A 115 4.39 -13.77 -3.83
CA PRO A 115 4.14 -12.54 -4.59
C PRO A 115 3.55 -11.43 -3.72
N TYR A 116 2.65 -11.74 -2.78
CA TYR A 116 2.03 -10.73 -1.92
C TYR A 116 3.05 -10.05 -0.99
N THR A 117 4.11 -10.75 -0.57
CA THR A 117 5.18 -10.14 0.22
C THR A 117 5.94 -9.12 -0.62
N PHE A 118 6.27 -9.46 -1.86
CA PHE A 118 6.90 -8.53 -2.79
C PHE A 118 6.03 -7.28 -3.02
N TYR A 119 4.74 -7.46 -3.34
CA TYR A 119 3.80 -6.35 -3.53
C TYR A 119 3.72 -5.44 -2.30
N ALA A 120 3.57 -6.04 -1.10
CA ALA A 120 3.47 -5.27 0.14
C ALA A 120 4.73 -4.45 0.42
N VAL A 121 5.93 -5.03 0.23
CA VAL A 121 7.20 -4.35 0.51
C VAL A 121 7.39 -3.13 -0.39
N ILE A 122 7.17 -3.28 -1.70
CA ILE A 122 7.31 -2.16 -2.65
C ILE A 122 6.27 -1.08 -2.38
N GLU A 123 5.00 -1.47 -2.21
CA GLU A 123 3.92 -0.54 -1.91
C GLU A 123 4.19 0.24 -0.62
N CYS A 124 4.63 -0.45 0.44
CA CYS A 124 4.96 0.17 1.72
C CYS A 124 6.06 1.21 1.57
N TYR A 125 7.11 0.90 0.81
CA TYR A 125 8.23 1.80 0.57
C TYR A 125 7.81 3.05 -0.21
N GLU A 126 7.13 2.88 -1.34
CA GLU A 126 6.71 4.00 -2.19
C GLU A 126 5.65 4.88 -1.50
N THR A 127 4.68 4.27 -0.82
CA THR A 127 3.65 5.02 -0.08
C THR A 127 4.27 5.82 1.06
N LEU A 128 5.25 5.24 1.77
CA LEU A 128 5.97 5.93 2.82
C LEU A 128 6.73 7.15 2.27
N LEU A 129 7.46 7.00 1.17
CA LEU A 129 8.15 8.12 0.52
C LEU A 129 7.18 9.22 0.11
N ASN A 130 6.06 8.86 -0.50
CA ASN A 130 5.02 9.83 -0.90
C ASN A 130 4.51 10.63 0.30
N ILE A 131 4.23 9.97 1.42
CA ILE A 131 3.83 10.64 2.67
C ILE A 131 4.95 11.55 3.18
N LEU A 132 6.20 11.06 3.25
CA LEU A 132 7.33 11.86 3.71
C LEU A 132 7.53 13.14 2.87
N TYR A 133 7.56 13.02 1.54
CA TYR A 133 7.70 14.18 0.66
C TYR A 133 6.55 15.19 0.78
N SER A 134 5.32 14.70 1.01
CA SER A 134 4.16 15.58 1.21
C SER A 134 4.22 16.41 2.49
N LEU A 135 4.88 15.89 3.54
CA LEU A 135 5.04 16.56 4.83
C LEU A 135 6.16 17.61 4.81
N MET A 136 7.07 17.55 3.84
CA MET A 136 8.25 18.42 3.78
C MET A 136 7.96 19.70 3.01
N ALA A 137 8.00 20.83 3.71
CA ALA A 137 7.90 22.15 3.07
C ALA A 137 9.26 22.61 2.54
N GLU A 138 10.34 22.37 3.29
CA GLU A 138 11.68 22.87 2.97
C GLU A 138 12.45 21.98 1.98
N THR A 139 13.32 22.60 1.19
CA THR A 139 14.17 21.87 0.23
C THR A 139 15.31 21.11 0.93
N SER A 140 15.79 21.60 2.07
CA SER A 140 16.75 20.93 2.96
C SER A 140 16.23 19.58 3.44
N ASP A 141 14.99 19.55 3.95
CA ASP A 141 14.34 18.32 4.42
C ASP A 141 14.20 17.28 3.30
N LYS A 142 13.79 17.73 2.10
CA LYS A 142 13.66 16.85 0.92
C LYS A 142 15.01 16.27 0.49
N LYS A 143 16.08 17.05 0.51
CA LYS A 143 17.44 16.58 0.19
C LYS A 143 17.93 15.48 1.12
N VAL A 144 17.56 15.53 2.40
CA VAL A 144 17.89 14.45 3.35
C VAL A 144 17.23 13.14 2.89
N VAL A 145 15.94 13.18 2.55
CA VAL A 145 15.22 12.00 2.03
C VAL A 145 15.78 11.55 0.68
N ASP A 146 16.10 12.48 -0.22
CA ASP A 146 16.67 12.18 -1.53
C ASP A 146 18.00 11.42 -1.39
N ARG A 147 18.90 11.88 -0.50
CA ARG A 147 20.18 11.18 -0.25
C ARG A 147 19.99 9.78 0.32
N ILE A 148 19.03 9.61 1.22
CA ILE A 148 18.70 8.28 1.77
C ILE A 148 18.15 7.38 0.67
N ARG A 149 17.21 7.90 -0.15
CA ARG A 149 16.61 7.17 -1.28
C ARG A 149 17.68 6.75 -2.29
N GLU A 150 18.50 7.70 -2.75
CA GLU A 150 19.57 7.46 -3.73
C GLU A 150 20.57 6.42 -3.21
N SER A 151 21.02 6.52 -1.97
CA SER A 151 21.90 5.52 -1.37
C SER A 151 21.27 4.14 -1.29
N LEU A 152 19.95 4.07 -1.03
CA LEU A 152 19.23 2.80 -0.98
C LEU A 152 19.11 2.19 -2.39
N GLU A 153 18.67 2.97 -3.37
CA GLU A 153 18.49 2.55 -4.76
C GLU A 153 19.82 2.09 -5.39
N ASP A 154 20.90 2.86 -5.19
CA ASP A 154 22.26 2.50 -5.63
C ASP A 154 22.70 1.15 -5.03
N SER A 155 22.44 0.93 -3.74
CA SER A 155 22.82 -0.32 -3.06
C SER A 155 22.02 -1.53 -3.57
N ILE A 156 20.76 -1.33 -3.94
CA ILE A 156 19.92 -2.36 -4.54
C ILE A 156 20.42 -2.70 -5.95
N GLU A 157 20.76 -1.69 -6.75
CA GLU A 157 21.30 -1.88 -8.10
C GLU A 157 22.64 -2.62 -8.07
N ARG A 158 23.53 -2.25 -7.15
CA ARG A 158 24.86 -2.86 -6.95
C ARG A 158 24.83 -4.19 -6.20
N GLN A 159 23.65 -4.64 -5.75
CA GLN A 159 23.48 -5.86 -4.94
C GLN A 159 24.33 -5.86 -3.66
N SER A 160 24.40 -4.71 -3.00
CA SER A 160 25.17 -4.47 -1.78
C SER A 160 24.32 -4.01 -0.59
N LEU A 161 22.98 -4.09 -0.66
CA LEU A 161 22.04 -3.63 0.37
C LEU A 161 22.35 -4.23 1.75
N VAL A 162 22.52 -5.56 1.86
CA VAL A 162 22.82 -6.23 3.15
C VAL A 162 24.20 -5.83 3.68
N ARG A 163 25.11 -5.41 2.78
CA ARG A 163 26.45 -4.94 3.14
C ARG A 163 26.45 -3.49 3.60
N GLU A 164 25.60 -2.64 3.03
CA GLU A 164 25.60 -1.19 3.28
C GLU A 164 24.59 -0.77 4.36
N PHE A 165 23.56 -1.60 4.62
CA PHE A 165 22.48 -1.31 5.58
C PHE A 165 22.39 -2.39 6.66
N ARG A 166 22.09 -1.99 7.90
CA ARG A 166 21.77 -2.86 9.03
C ARG A 166 20.29 -3.23 9.00
N LEU A 167 19.94 -4.28 8.26
CA LEU A 167 18.54 -4.67 8.06
C LEU A 167 17.87 -5.21 9.34
N ASP A 168 18.66 -5.66 10.31
CA ASP A 168 18.21 -6.08 11.64
C ASP A 168 17.64 -4.93 12.49
N GLU A 169 17.94 -3.69 12.11
CA GLU A 169 17.45 -2.47 12.75
C GLU A 169 16.13 -1.96 12.12
N LEU A 170 15.68 -2.50 10.98
CA LEU A 170 14.42 -2.10 10.33
C LEU A 170 13.16 -2.25 11.20
N PRO A 171 13.02 -3.24 12.10
CA PRO A 171 11.85 -3.35 12.98
C PRO A 171 11.63 -2.10 13.85
N GLN A 172 12.70 -1.44 14.30
CA GLN A 172 12.57 -0.23 15.11
C GLN A 172 12.02 0.94 14.29
N LEU A 173 12.42 1.00 13.01
CA LEU A 173 11.95 1.99 12.06
C LEU A 173 10.45 1.81 11.76
N SER A 174 10.01 0.55 11.60
CA SER A 174 8.60 0.22 11.43
C SER A 174 7.74 0.73 12.59
N ALA A 175 8.23 0.66 13.83
CA ALA A 175 7.52 1.16 15.00
C ALA A 175 7.44 2.70 15.03
N LYS A 176 8.49 3.40 14.57
CA LYS A 176 8.47 4.86 14.43
C LYS A 176 7.46 5.31 13.39
N PHE A 177 7.39 4.63 12.24
CA PHE A 177 6.42 4.95 11.20
C PHE A 177 4.96 4.67 11.62
N ASP A 178 4.69 3.58 12.33
CA ASP A 178 3.34 3.36 12.89
C ASP A 178 2.95 4.48 13.89
N LYS A 179 3.88 4.93 14.72
CA LYS A 179 3.67 6.07 15.62
C LYS A 179 3.42 7.36 14.84
N LEU A 180 4.18 7.60 13.76
CA LEU A 180 4.01 8.77 12.90
C LEU A 180 2.62 8.79 12.27
N LEU A 181 2.20 7.68 11.65
CA LEU A 181 0.89 7.55 11.04
C LEU A 181 -0.23 7.72 12.06
N THR A 182 -0.06 7.19 13.27
CA THR A 182 -1.01 7.38 14.37
C THR A 182 -1.16 8.85 14.76
N LEU A 183 -0.08 9.63 14.78
CA LEU A 183 -0.14 11.07 15.05
C LEU A 183 -0.82 11.82 13.90
N LEU A 184 -0.45 11.52 12.65
CA LEU A 184 -1.03 12.14 11.46
C LEU A 184 -2.54 11.90 11.38
N LEU A 185 -3.01 10.68 11.66
CA LEU A 185 -4.43 10.33 11.61
C LEU A 185 -5.26 10.91 12.76
N LYS A 186 -4.62 11.26 13.88
CA LYS A 186 -5.22 11.96 15.03
C LYS A 186 -5.25 13.47 14.87
N THR A 187 -4.49 14.02 13.93
CA THR A 187 -4.44 15.46 13.70
C THR A 187 -5.74 15.87 13.03
N GLU A 188 -6.64 16.51 13.79
CA GLU A 188 -7.91 17.03 13.27
C GLU A 188 -7.76 18.47 12.76
N GLU A 189 -6.88 19.25 13.39
CA GLU A 189 -6.63 20.66 13.07
C GLU A 189 -5.14 20.90 12.77
N GLU A 190 -4.88 21.68 11.72
CA GLU A 190 -3.53 22.04 11.26
C GLU A 190 -2.74 22.87 12.29
N HIS A 191 -3.44 23.57 13.18
CA HIS A 191 -2.88 24.50 14.15
C HIS A 191 -2.54 23.87 15.50
N ASP A 192 -2.66 22.54 15.66
CA ASP A 192 -2.18 21.88 16.87
C ASP A 192 -0.65 21.91 16.91
N THR A 193 -0.12 22.96 17.53
CA THR A 193 1.31 23.20 17.70
C THR A 193 1.99 22.09 18.51
N THR A 194 1.25 21.42 19.39
CA THR A 194 1.78 20.30 20.19
C THR A 194 1.95 19.06 19.33
N ILE A 195 0.95 18.72 18.51
CA ILE A 195 1.06 17.58 17.60
C ILE A 195 2.11 17.87 16.51
N LYS A 196 2.15 19.09 15.97
CA LYS A 196 3.15 19.48 14.97
C LYS A 196 4.58 19.31 15.49
N THR A 197 4.87 19.76 16.71
CA THR A 197 6.19 19.58 17.33
C THR A 197 6.49 18.10 17.61
N GLN A 198 5.49 17.29 18.01
CA GLN A 198 5.67 15.85 18.16
C GLN A 198 5.99 15.15 16.83
N ILE A 199 5.33 15.53 15.73
CA ILE A 199 5.60 14.98 14.39
C ILE A 199 7.00 15.39 13.95
N ALA A 200 7.38 16.67 14.09
CA ALA A 200 8.71 17.16 13.72
C ALA A 200 9.82 16.41 14.47
N ASN A 201 9.70 16.30 15.79
CA ASN A 201 10.65 15.55 16.61
C ASN A 201 10.72 14.07 16.21
N LEU A 202 9.58 13.45 15.91
CA LEU A 202 9.54 12.05 15.49
C LEU A 202 10.17 11.85 14.11
N LEU A 203 9.97 12.77 13.17
CA LEU A 203 10.64 12.74 11.86
C LEU A 203 12.15 12.89 12.01
N GLN A 204 12.60 13.84 12.84
CA GLN A 204 14.02 14.02 13.11
C GLN A 204 14.66 12.75 13.71
N ASP A 205 14.06 12.20 14.77
CA ASP A 205 14.46 10.94 15.40
C ASP A 205 14.46 9.77 14.41
N THR A 206 13.46 9.70 13.52
CA THR A 206 13.39 8.69 12.45
C THR A 206 14.55 8.83 11.46
N MET A 207 14.88 10.04 11.02
CA MET A 207 16.00 10.27 10.09
C MET A 207 17.35 10.05 10.76
N GLU A 208 17.48 10.34 12.05
CA GLU A 208 18.66 10.01 12.85
C GLU A 208 18.86 8.50 12.92
N ILE A 209 17.80 7.73 13.21
CA ILE A 209 17.85 6.25 13.18
C ILE A 209 18.26 5.74 11.80
N ILE A 210 17.68 6.28 10.72
CA ILE A 210 18.03 5.82 9.37
C ILE A 210 19.51 6.09 9.07
N THR A 211 19.99 7.31 9.34
CA THR A 211 21.34 7.74 8.95
C THR A 211 22.46 7.26 9.87
N GLN A 212 22.18 7.06 11.16
CA GLN A 212 23.17 6.64 12.16
C GLN A 212 23.06 5.14 12.47
N ASP A 213 21.83 4.63 12.60
CA ASP A 213 21.59 3.26 13.02
C ASP A 213 21.41 2.27 11.86
N ILE A 214 20.84 2.68 10.73
CA ILE A 214 20.57 1.73 9.64
C ILE A 214 21.65 1.81 8.57
N MET A 215 22.00 3.00 8.12
CA MET A 215 23.03 3.21 7.09
C MET A 215 24.43 3.12 7.69
N LYS A 216 25.30 2.25 7.15
CA LYS A 216 26.70 2.16 7.63
C LYS A 216 27.54 3.39 7.24
N ASN A 217 27.18 4.04 6.13
CA ASN A 217 27.85 5.24 5.61
C ASN A 217 26.94 6.48 5.61
N GLY A 218 25.88 6.51 6.43
CA GLY A 218 24.93 7.64 6.47
C GLY A 218 25.40 8.84 7.31
N GLN A 219 26.54 8.71 8.00
CA GLN A 219 27.09 9.75 8.86
C GLN A 219 27.42 11.00 8.03
N GLY A 220 26.81 12.14 8.41
CA GLY A 220 27.05 13.43 7.76
C GLY A 220 25.86 13.96 6.94
N ILE A 221 24.94 13.09 6.50
CA ILE A 221 23.77 13.48 5.70
C ILE A 221 22.98 14.60 6.37
N LEU A 222 22.67 14.44 7.67
CA LEU A 222 21.95 15.46 8.44
C LEU A 222 22.79 16.73 8.69
N LYS A 223 24.10 16.58 8.91
CA LYS A 223 24.99 17.72 9.24
C LYS A 223 25.24 18.64 8.04
N ASP A 224 25.23 18.08 6.84
CA ASP A 224 25.43 18.84 5.62
C ASP A 224 24.23 19.75 5.30
N GLU A 225 23.02 19.31 5.62
CA GLU A 225 21.79 20.06 5.33
C GLU A 225 21.31 20.93 6.50
N ASN A 226 21.69 20.63 7.75
CA ASN A 226 21.32 21.40 8.95
C ASN A 226 22.19 22.68 9.15
N ARG A 227 22.83 23.20 8.10
CA ARG A 227 23.75 24.35 8.20
C ARG A 227 23.02 25.68 8.37
N ASP A 228 21.80 25.80 7.83
CA ASP A 228 21.09 27.08 7.75
C ASP A 228 19.77 27.10 8.54
N ASN A 229 19.15 25.95 8.85
CA ASN A 229 17.87 25.82 9.58
C ASN A 229 17.77 24.49 10.35
N GLN A 230 16.92 24.45 11.38
CA GLN A 230 16.55 23.19 12.05
C GLN A 230 15.71 22.32 11.12
N LEU A 231 16.23 21.13 10.76
CA LEU A 231 15.54 20.17 9.90
C LEU A 231 14.16 19.77 10.47
N PHE A 232 13.19 19.59 9.58
CA PHE A 232 11.82 19.14 9.85
C PHE A 232 10.99 20.04 10.78
N ALA A 233 11.46 21.25 11.11
CA ALA A 233 10.71 22.19 11.93
C ALA A 233 9.46 22.74 11.20
N ASN A 234 9.57 22.92 9.89
CA ASN A 234 8.52 23.48 9.04
C ASN A 234 7.83 22.41 8.21
N LEU A 235 6.84 21.75 8.82
CA LEU A 235 6.02 20.74 8.15
C LEU A 235 4.86 21.35 7.36
N ASN A 236 4.61 20.78 6.19
CA ASN A 236 3.40 21.00 5.40
C ASN A 236 2.30 20.03 5.87
N LEU A 237 1.30 20.56 6.57
CA LEU A 237 0.17 19.78 7.08
C LEU A 237 -1.13 20.01 6.28
N ASP A 238 -1.08 20.75 5.17
CA ASP A 238 -2.25 20.98 4.32
C ASP A 238 -2.82 19.66 3.77
N SER A 239 -1.94 18.69 3.50
CA SER A 239 -2.29 17.37 2.99
C SER A 239 -3.21 16.58 3.93
N ILE A 240 -3.27 16.92 5.23
CA ILE A 240 -4.15 16.24 6.20
C ILE A 240 -5.63 16.48 5.88
N LYS A 241 -5.97 17.60 5.22
CA LYS A 241 -7.33 17.94 4.79
C LYS A 241 -7.77 17.16 3.55
N ASP A 242 -6.83 16.56 2.81
CA ASP A 242 -7.12 15.74 1.65
C ASP A 242 -7.52 14.33 2.09
N GLU A 243 -8.77 13.95 1.79
CA GLU A 243 -9.33 12.64 2.10
C GLU A 243 -8.52 11.51 1.45
N ALA A 244 -8.09 11.69 0.19
CA ALA A 244 -7.31 10.68 -0.51
C ALA A 244 -5.92 10.49 0.13
N TRP A 245 -5.30 11.57 0.59
CA TRP A 245 -4.04 11.50 1.33
C TRP A 245 -4.22 10.80 2.69
N ARG A 246 -5.33 11.08 3.38
CA ARG A 246 -5.66 10.43 4.66
C ARG A 246 -5.92 8.93 4.47
N GLU A 247 -6.59 8.54 3.40
CA GLU A 247 -6.78 7.13 3.02
C GLU A 247 -5.44 6.42 2.77
N LYS A 248 -4.45 7.09 2.15
CA LYS A 248 -3.08 6.55 2.02
C LYS A 248 -2.44 6.28 3.38
N CYS A 249 -2.60 7.19 4.34
CA CYS A 249 -2.09 7.00 5.71
C CYS A 249 -2.77 5.82 6.42
N VAL A 250 -4.10 5.71 6.34
CA VAL A 250 -4.85 4.57 6.89
C VAL A 250 -4.37 3.27 6.27
N ARG A 251 -4.23 3.25 4.94
CA ARG A 251 -3.78 2.08 4.20
C ARG A 251 -2.38 1.64 4.60
N LEU A 252 -1.42 2.56 4.67
CA LEU A 252 -0.06 2.24 5.10
C LEU A 252 -0.05 1.72 6.55
N GLN A 253 -0.85 2.31 7.44
CA GLN A 253 -0.99 1.81 8.81
C GLN A 253 -1.56 0.38 8.84
N LEU A 254 -2.53 0.06 7.97
CA LEU A 254 -3.03 -1.30 7.84
C LEU A 254 -1.95 -2.26 7.35
N LEU A 255 -1.10 -1.88 6.38
CA LEU A 255 0.00 -2.74 5.91
C LEU A 255 1.01 -3.05 7.03
N LEU A 256 1.33 -2.06 7.85
CA LEU A 256 2.29 -2.19 8.96
C LEU A 256 1.73 -3.00 10.14
N THR A 257 0.46 -2.79 10.49
CA THR A 257 -0.13 -3.29 11.75
C THR A 257 -1.03 -4.50 11.61
N THR A 258 -1.52 -4.81 10.41
CA THR A 258 -2.50 -5.88 10.22
C THR A 258 -1.86 -7.24 10.42
N LYS A 259 -2.34 -7.94 11.45
CA LYS A 259 -1.91 -9.29 11.82
C LYS A 259 -2.64 -10.37 11.03
N GLU A 260 -2.21 -11.62 11.19
CA GLU A 260 -2.82 -12.79 10.55
C GLU A 260 -4.32 -12.94 10.82
N SER A 261 -4.84 -12.38 11.92
CA SER A 261 -6.27 -12.41 12.24
C SER A 261 -7.16 -11.79 11.15
N ALA A 262 -6.62 -10.95 10.27
CA ALA A 262 -7.36 -10.43 9.11
C ALA A 262 -7.82 -11.52 8.13
N ILE A 263 -7.35 -12.76 8.25
CA ILE A 263 -7.92 -13.91 7.51
C ILE A 263 -9.39 -14.17 7.83
N TYR A 264 -9.87 -13.71 8.98
CA TYR A 264 -11.25 -13.89 9.44
C TYR A 264 -12.16 -12.72 9.06
N VAL A 265 -11.66 -11.72 8.32
CA VAL A 265 -12.43 -10.56 7.88
C VAL A 265 -13.23 -10.88 6.60
N PRO A 266 -14.51 -10.46 6.51
CA PRO A 266 -15.30 -9.86 7.58
C PRO A 266 -15.78 -10.90 8.60
N THR A 267 -15.94 -10.48 9.85
CA THR A 267 -16.37 -11.34 10.95
C THR A 267 -17.85 -11.72 10.86
N ASN A 268 -18.68 -10.83 10.31
CA ASN A 268 -20.11 -11.01 10.13
C ASN A 268 -20.42 -12.14 9.12
N LEU A 269 -21.31 -13.07 9.51
CA LEU A 269 -21.68 -14.23 8.69
C LEU A 269 -22.41 -13.86 7.40
N GLU A 270 -23.26 -12.84 7.44
CA GLU A 270 -24.00 -12.36 6.28
C GLU A 270 -23.08 -11.68 5.26
N ALA A 271 -22.17 -10.82 5.73
CA ALA A 271 -21.13 -10.23 4.88
C ALA A 271 -20.28 -11.33 4.21
N ARG A 272 -19.85 -12.35 4.97
CA ARG A 272 -19.12 -13.51 4.42
C ARG A 272 -19.92 -14.26 3.38
N ARG A 273 -21.22 -14.47 3.61
CA ARG A 273 -22.13 -15.15 2.68
C ARG A 273 -22.23 -14.38 1.37
N ARG A 274 -22.46 -13.06 1.43
CA ARG A 274 -22.59 -12.19 0.25
C ARG A 274 -21.29 -12.08 -0.53
N ILE A 275 -20.14 -11.90 0.15
CA ILE A 275 -18.82 -11.88 -0.52
C ILE A 275 -18.54 -13.22 -1.21
N THR A 276 -18.87 -14.33 -0.54
CA THR A 276 -18.69 -15.67 -1.12
C THR A 276 -19.60 -15.87 -2.33
N PHE A 277 -20.85 -15.40 -2.27
CA PHE A 277 -21.78 -15.43 -3.39
C PHE A 277 -21.26 -14.61 -4.57
N PHE A 278 -20.84 -13.37 -4.33
CA PHE A 278 -20.23 -12.50 -5.34
C PHE A 278 -19.05 -13.21 -6.02
N ALA A 279 -18.06 -13.65 -5.23
CA ALA A 279 -16.86 -14.30 -5.74
C ALA A 279 -17.18 -15.59 -6.52
N ASN A 280 -18.08 -16.43 -6.02
CA ASN A 280 -18.42 -17.69 -6.69
C ASN A 280 -19.23 -17.46 -7.97
N SER A 281 -20.12 -16.46 -8.01
CA SER A 281 -20.96 -16.18 -9.19
C SER A 281 -20.13 -15.88 -10.44
N LEU A 282 -18.93 -15.30 -10.28
CA LEU A 282 -17.98 -15.05 -11.37
C LEU A 282 -17.41 -16.32 -12.01
N PHE A 283 -17.41 -17.45 -11.30
CA PHE A 283 -16.94 -18.73 -11.79
C PHE A 283 -18.08 -19.71 -12.09
N MET A 284 -19.32 -19.31 -11.84
CA MET A 284 -20.49 -20.10 -12.22
C MET A 284 -20.71 -20.00 -13.73
N LYS A 285 -21.21 -21.09 -14.31
CA LYS A 285 -21.69 -21.09 -15.70
C LYS A 285 -23.02 -20.32 -15.75
N MET A 286 -22.95 -19.00 -15.91
CA MET A 286 -24.13 -18.18 -16.17
C MET A 286 -24.49 -18.23 -17.67
N PRO A 287 -25.77 -18.44 -18.03
CA PRO A 287 -26.21 -18.32 -19.41
C PRO A 287 -25.96 -16.88 -19.89
N ARG A 288 -25.57 -16.73 -21.17
CA ARG A 288 -25.34 -15.41 -21.74
C ARG A 288 -26.67 -14.65 -21.79
N ALA A 289 -26.67 -13.44 -21.26
CA ALA A 289 -27.81 -12.55 -21.42
C ALA A 289 -28.08 -12.35 -22.92
N PRO A 290 -29.35 -12.42 -23.36
CA PRO A 290 -29.71 -12.10 -24.73
C PRO A 290 -29.31 -10.65 -25.03
N GLN A 291 -29.07 -10.32 -26.29
CA GLN A 291 -28.74 -8.95 -26.66
C GLN A 291 -29.92 -8.02 -26.30
N VAL A 292 -29.63 -6.76 -25.97
CA VAL A 292 -30.67 -5.78 -25.57
C VAL A 292 -31.79 -5.70 -26.61
N ARG A 293 -31.46 -5.79 -27.91
CA ARG A 293 -32.45 -5.84 -29.02
C ARG A 293 -33.39 -7.05 -29.02
N SER A 294 -33.02 -8.11 -28.30
CA SER A 294 -33.79 -9.35 -28.15
C SER A 294 -34.43 -9.49 -26.77
N MET A 295 -34.21 -8.52 -25.87
CA MET A 295 -34.93 -8.47 -24.61
C MET A 295 -36.33 -7.90 -24.84
N MET A 296 -37.34 -8.57 -24.33
CA MET A 296 -38.69 -8.03 -24.35
C MET A 296 -38.76 -6.85 -23.37
N SER A 297 -39.32 -5.73 -23.81
CA SER A 297 -39.61 -4.61 -22.91
C SER A 297 -40.55 -5.07 -21.81
N PHE A 298 -40.25 -4.71 -20.56
CA PHE A 298 -41.21 -4.87 -19.48
C PHE A 298 -42.49 -4.11 -19.86
N ARG A 299 -43.63 -4.83 -19.91
CA ARG A 299 -44.96 -4.25 -20.11
C ARG A 299 -45.48 -3.69 -18.80
#